data_AF-T1G206-F1
#
_entry.id   AF-T1G206-F1
#
_cell.length_a   1.000
_cell.length_b   1.000
_cell.length_c   1.000
_cell.angle_alpha   90.00
_cell.angle_beta   90.00
_cell.angle_gamma   90.00
#
_symmetry.space_group_name_H-M   'P 1'
#
loop_
_entity.id
_entity.type
_entity.pdbx_description
1 polymer ?
#
loop_
_entity_poly.entity_id
_entity_poly.type
_entity_poly.pdbx_seq_one_letter_code
_entity_poly.pdbx_strand_id
1 'polypeptide(L)'
;MIDARTSKDVAGIPRGVGTQPRFLHASAIKLHKLQFGIDKRLTIIDEKSNAVLKYRTPHFRALATVEIPPLPAGVNIQVGWIQVCTDMQFINTYGNEGLTSWEFPEIVSGKYKMVSDADGKQYPWYGSKNEVAHLQGPTQNPTTATIHMNDNFFPQVTWYIPSIGYTRDPSLSFVYRKQRFYTFLALKDVNTDTYQIIRTLTWSMELAIDVNPKNPLGKRAKLLGPFEQESPKVVPEHLTPPLKSYALNPPNANSCQVLVWRPKYGDTELVVPPVQTTMEMSRYLVSTRDATAKLLRITKSNFLLKAQQQQK
;
A
#
# COMPACT_ATOMS: atom_id res chain seq x y z
N MET A 1 35.66 77.87 -36.67
CA MET A 1 35.81 76.72 -35.75
C MET A 1 34.58 75.84 -35.97
N ILE A 2 34.62 74.79 -36.81
CA ILE A 2 35.06 73.39 -36.51
C ILE A 2 34.13 72.80 -35.42
N ASP A 3 33.44 71.66 -35.48
CA ASP A 3 33.25 70.49 -36.38
C ASP A 3 31.93 69.79 -35.93
N ALA A 4 31.11 69.19 -36.78
CA ALA A 4 30.98 67.74 -37.10
C ALA A 4 30.54 66.73 -36.00
N ARG A 5 29.45 66.00 -36.35
CA ARG A 5 29.15 64.56 -36.16
C ARG A 5 29.25 63.92 -34.76
N THR A 6 28.16 63.28 -34.32
CA THR A 6 28.08 61.79 -34.26
C THR A 6 26.69 61.27 -33.93
N SER A 7 26.30 60.21 -34.64
CA SER A 7 25.20 59.30 -34.36
C SER A 7 25.48 58.47 -33.11
N LYS A 8 24.42 57.99 -32.45
CA LYS A 8 24.30 56.57 -32.06
C LYS A 8 22.89 56.27 -31.53
N ASP A 9 22.22 55.40 -32.28
CA ASP A 9 21.17 54.53 -31.79
C ASP A 9 21.57 53.93 -30.45
N VAL A 10 20.73 54.10 -29.42
CA VAL A 10 20.76 53.25 -28.24
C VAL A 10 19.59 52.30 -28.34
N ALA A 11 19.97 51.13 -28.84
CA ALA A 11 19.30 49.85 -28.82
C ALA A 11 18.30 49.68 -27.67
N GLY A 12 17.15 49.10 -28.03
CA GLY A 12 16.13 48.64 -27.12
C GLY A 12 16.71 47.76 -26.00
N ILE A 13 16.19 48.00 -24.81
CA ILE A 13 16.37 47.14 -23.64
C ILE A 13 15.98 45.72 -24.07
N PRO A 14 16.87 44.72 -23.97
CA PRO A 14 16.45 43.34 -24.15
C PRO A 14 15.47 43.04 -23.03
N ARG A 15 14.21 42.76 -23.41
CA ARG A 15 13.21 42.18 -22.51
C ARG A 15 13.82 40.88 -21.99
N GLY A 16 14.23 40.92 -20.73
CA GLY A 16 14.74 39.77 -20.00
C GLY A 16 13.75 38.61 -20.14
N VAL A 17 14.24 37.59 -20.85
CA VAL A 17 13.90 36.18 -20.81
C VAL A 17 12.85 35.85 -19.75
N GLY A 18 11.70 35.38 -20.24
CA GLY A 18 10.57 34.97 -19.41
C GLY A 18 11.01 34.12 -18.23
N THR A 19 10.45 34.45 -17.08
CA THR A 19 10.46 33.64 -15.86
C THR A 19 10.19 32.18 -16.23
N GLN A 20 11.23 31.35 -16.25
CA GLN A 20 11.02 29.92 -16.36
C GLN A 20 10.14 29.47 -15.18
N PRO A 21 9.18 28.57 -15.42
CA PRO A 21 8.30 28.12 -14.35
C PRO A 21 9.17 27.54 -13.23
N ARG A 22 9.03 28.09 -12.01
CA ARG A 22 9.72 27.62 -10.79
C ARG A 22 9.28 26.21 -10.37
N PHE A 23 8.38 25.58 -11.13
CA PHE A 23 7.70 24.35 -10.79
C PHE A 23 7.69 23.39 -11.98
N LEU A 24 8.10 22.14 -11.76
CA LEU A 24 8.04 21.10 -12.76
C LEU A 24 6.66 20.42 -12.72
N HIS A 25 5.97 20.37 -13.86
CA HIS A 25 4.71 19.64 -13.96
C HIS A 25 4.95 18.16 -14.30
N ALA A 26 4.13 17.25 -13.77
CA ALA A 26 4.26 15.81 -14.01
C ALA A 26 4.15 15.45 -15.51
N SER A 27 3.39 16.22 -16.30
CA SER A 27 3.28 16.01 -17.76
C SER A 27 4.59 16.27 -18.52
N ALA A 28 5.56 16.95 -17.91
CA ALA A 28 6.88 17.16 -18.50
C ALA A 28 7.81 15.95 -18.29
N ILE A 29 7.45 15.01 -17.40
CA ILE A 29 8.19 13.77 -17.18
C ILE A 29 7.75 12.74 -18.22
N LYS A 30 8.69 12.25 -19.02
CA LYS A 30 8.41 11.20 -20.00
C LYS A 30 8.56 9.83 -19.35
N LEU A 31 7.54 8.99 -19.47
CA LEU A 31 7.59 7.60 -19.02
C LEU A 31 8.04 6.69 -20.17
N HIS A 32 9.31 6.29 -20.14
CA HIS A 32 9.91 5.42 -21.17
C HIS A 32 9.52 3.96 -20.99
N LYS A 33 9.42 3.51 -19.74
CA LYS A 33 9.14 2.11 -19.42
C LYS A 33 8.27 2.02 -18.19
N LEU A 34 7.27 1.15 -18.25
CA LEU A 34 6.45 0.76 -17.12
C LEU A 34 6.27 -0.76 -17.15
N GLN A 35 6.82 -1.45 -16.17
CA GLN A 35 6.67 -2.89 -15.98
C GLN A 35 6.09 -3.14 -14.60
N PHE A 36 5.09 -4.00 -14.52
CA PHE A 36 4.51 -4.41 -13.25
C PHE A 36 3.93 -5.80 -13.35
N GLY A 37 3.79 -6.47 -12.22
CA GLY A 37 3.20 -7.80 -12.14
C GLY A 37 3.30 -8.38 -10.74
N ILE A 38 2.64 -9.51 -10.56
CA ILE A 38 2.81 -10.37 -9.39
C ILE A 38 3.57 -11.61 -9.84
N ASP A 39 4.59 -12.01 -9.08
CA ASP A 39 5.39 -13.20 -9.39
C ASP A 39 4.48 -14.43 -9.56
N LYS A 40 4.68 -15.21 -10.64
CA LYS A 40 3.95 -16.45 -10.91
C LYS A 40 4.43 -17.59 -10.01
N ARG A 41 4.15 -17.49 -8.71
CA ARG A 41 4.49 -18.49 -7.70
C ARG A 41 3.31 -18.69 -6.76
N LEU A 42 3.26 -19.85 -6.12
CA LEU A 42 2.26 -20.10 -5.09
C LEU A 42 2.64 -19.43 -3.77
N THR A 43 1.64 -19.10 -2.97
CA THR A 43 1.83 -18.76 -1.56
C THR A 43 2.48 -19.96 -0.85
N ILE A 44 3.59 -19.70 -0.16
CA ILE A 44 4.34 -20.72 0.58
C ILE A 44 3.81 -20.76 2.01
N ILE A 45 3.50 -21.95 2.50
CA ILE A 45 3.09 -22.20 3.88
C ILE A 45 4.28 -22.78 4.66
N ASP A 46 4.50 -22.27 5.88
CA ASP A 46 5.54 -22.73 6.79
C ASP A 46 4.93 -23.03 8.19
N GLU A 47 4.92 -24.31 8.54
CA GLU A 47 4.39 -24.85 9.79
C GLU A 47 5.49 -25.26 10.77
N LYS A 48 6.75 -24.80 10.61
CA LYS A 48 7.85 -25.24 11.50
C LYS A 48 7.69 -24.76 12.94
N SER A 49 6.92 -23.71 13.19
CA SER A 49 6.72 -23.15 14.53
C SER A 49 5.52 -23.78 15.23
N ASN A 50 5.72 -24.20 16.48
CA ASN A 50 4.64 -24.67 17.36
C ASN A 50 3.72 -23.54 17.86
N ALA A 51 4.10 -22.26 17.67
CA ALA A 51 3.35 -21.11 18.14
C ALA A 51 2.51 -20.44 17.04
N VAL A 52 3.01 -20.45 15.79
CA VAL A 52 2.40 -19.72 14.67
C VAL A 52 2.45 -20.49 13.35
N LEU A 53 1.43 -20.29 12.53
CA LEU A 53 1.46 -20.50 11.09
C LEU A 53 2.14 -19.30 10.42
N LYS A 54 3.14 -19.55 9.57
CA LYS A 54 3.73 -18.54 8.71
C LYS A 54 3.31 -18.82 7.27
N TYR A 55 3.12 -17.76 6.49
CA TYR A 55 3.00 -17.91 5.05
C TYR A 55 3.64 -16.72 4.33
N ARG A 56 4.04 -16.93 3.08
CA ARG A 56 4.63 -15.89 2.22
C ARG A 56 3.90 -15.83 0.90
N THR A 57 3.35 -14.68 0.57
CA THR A 57 2.72 -14.45 -0.75
C THR A 57 3.78 -14.18 -1.81
N PRO A 58 3.41 -14.30 -3.10
CA PRO A 58 4.26 -13.81 -4.19
C PRO A 58 4.48 -12.30 -4.08
N HIS A 59 5.54 -11.84 -4.74
CA HIS A 59 5.88 -10.42 -4.77
C HIS A 59 5.08 -9.68 -5.83
N PHE A 60 4.45 -8.58 -5.46
CA PHE A 60 4.12 -7.51 -6.40
C PHE A 60 5.39 -6.73 -6.74
N ARG A 61 5.60 -6.46 -8.02
CA ARG A 61 6.73 -5.67 -8.52
C ARG A 61 6.22 -4.58 -9.42
N ALA A 62 6.77 -3.39 -9.29
CA ALA A 62 6.60 -2.31 -10.26
C ALA A 62 7.95 -1.64 -10.53
N LEU A 63 8.20 -1.32 -11.79
CA LEU A 63 9.38 -0.64 -12.30
C LEU A 63 8.93 0.43 -13.29
N ALA A 64 9.43 1.65 -13.10
CA ALA A 64 9.26 2.75 -14.03
C ALA A 64 10.63 3.32 -14.42
N THR A 65 10.85 3.53 -15.70
CA THR A 65 11.96 4.35 -16.20
C THR A 65 11.39 5.65 -16.73
N VAL A 66 11.79 6.75 -16.11
CA VAL A 66 11.34 8.10 -16.42
C VAL A 66 12.50 8.95 -16.92
N GLU A 67 12.24 9.85 -17.85
CA GLU A 67 13.14 10.93 -18.25
C GLU A 67 12.58 12.24 -17.70
N ILE A 68 13.43 12.92 -16.93
CA ILE A 68 13.17 14.19 -16.29
C ILE A 68 13.89 15.26 -17.14
N PRO A 69 13.22 16.35 -17.53
CA PRO A 69 13.85 17.39 -18.32
C PRO A 69 14.96 18.11 -17.53
N PRO A 70 15.83 18.90 -18.20
CA PRO A 70 16.77 19.79 -17.53
C PRO A 70 16.06 20.63 -16.46
N LEU A 71 16.60 20.64 -15.25
CA LEU A 71 16.03 21.33 -14.11
C LEU A 71 16.67 22.70 -13.97
N PRO A 72 15.90 23.78 -13.79
CA PRO A 72 16.43 25.09 -13.43
C PRO A 72 17.10 25.10 -12.05
N ALA A 73 17.93 26.11 -11.80
CA ALA A 73 18.52 26.32 -10.47
C ALA A 73 17.43 26.51 -9.40
N GLY A 74 17.61 25.87 -8.24
CA GLY A 74 16.68 25.94 -7.12
C GLY A 74 15.50 24.96 -7.17
N VAL A 75 15.30 24.25 -8.29
CA VAL A 75 14.32 23.16 -8.35
C VAL A 75 14.88 21.94 -7.63
N ASN A 76 14.09 21.38 -6.71
CA ASN A 76 14.42 20.17 -5.98
C ASN A 76 13.22 19.23 -6.02
N ILE A 77 13.39 18.05 -6.61
CA ILE A 77 12.30 17.12 -6.84
C ILE A 77 12.64 15.71 -6.37
N GLN A 78 11.59 14.96 -6.08
CA GLN A 78 11.65 13.52 -5.93
C GLN A 78 10.66 12.87 -6.88
N VAL A 79 11.03 11.74 -7.48
CA VAL A 79 10.11 10.91 -8.26
C VAL A 79 10.15 9.52 -7.66
N GLY A 80 8.99 8.98 -7.28
CA GLY A 80 8.95 7.71 -6.55
C GLY A 80 7.60 7.03 -6.53
N TRP A 81 7.56 5.86 -5.89
CA TRP A 81 6.34 5.09 -5.67
C TRP A 81 5.72 5.42 -4.31
N ILE A 82 4.43 5.75 -4.32
CA ILE A 82 3.58 5.89 -3.12
C ILE A 82 2.56 4.76 -3.16
N GLN A 83 2.48 3.96 -2.10
CA GLN A 83 1.48 2.90 -2.00
C GLN A 83 0.47 3.23 -0.90
N VAL A 84 -0.80 2.94 -1.16
CA VAL A 84 -1.87 3.06 -0.19
C VAL A 84 -2.71 1.79 -0.19
N CYS A 85 -3.10 1.32 1.00
CA CYS A 85 -4.07 0.25 1.15
C CYS A 85 -5.48 0.84 1.23
N THR A 86 -6.43 0.31 0.46
CA THR A 86 -7.82 0.79 0.40
C THR A 86 -8.82 -0.16 1.05
N ASP A 87 -8.46 -1.44 1.15
CA ASP A 87 -9.29 -2.47 1.75
C ASP A 87 -8.40 -3.54 2.37
N MET A 88 -8.74 -3.98 3.57
CA MET A 88 -8.10 -5.09 4.24
C MET A 88 -9.13 -5.99 4.90
N GLN A 89 -9.13 -7.24 4.47
CA GLN A 89 -9.81 -8.35 5.11
C GLN A 89 -8.73 -9.35 5.45
N PHE A 90 -8.28 -9.39 6.69
CA PHE A 90 -7.32 -10.39 7.14
C PHE A 90 -7.87 -11.06 8.39
N ILE A 91 -8.53 -12.19 8.18
CA ILE A 91 -9.40 -12.88 9.14
C ILE A 91 -8.81 -14.25 9.44
N ASN A 92 -8.73 -14.58 10.73
CA ASN A 92 -8.34 -15.90 11.21
C ASN A 92 -9.48 -16.47 12.06
N THR A 93 -10.00 -17.64 11.70
CA THR A 93 -11.10 -18.31 12.40
C THR A 93 -10.57 -19.39 13.32
N TYR A 94 -11.15 -19.52 14.51
CA TYR A 94 -10.74 -20.48 15.54
C TYR A 94 -11.89 -21.45 15.85
N GLY A 95 -12.16 -22.36 14.92
CA GLY A 95 -13.26 -23.31 15.03
C GLY A 95 -14.62 -22.60 15.19
N ASN A 96 -15.34 -22.95 16.25
CA ASN A 96 -16.62 -22.33 16.62
C ASN A 96 -16.48 -21.25 17.72
N GLU A 97 -15.26 -20.95 18.17
CA GLU A 97 -15.03 -20.03 19.28
C GLU A 97 -15.08 -18.56 18.86
N GLY A 98 -14.78 -18.26 17.60
CA GLY A 98 -14.77 -16.91 17.07
C GLY A 98 -13.70 -16.69 16.00
N LEU A 99 -13.36 -15.43 15.79
CA LEU A 99 -12.34 -15.02 14.83
C LEU A 99 -11.51 -13.85 15.34
N THR A 100 -10.27 -13.74 14.85
CA THR A 100 -9.54 -12.47 14.87
C THR A 100 -9.58 -11.80 13.51
N SER A 101 -9.52 -10.48 13.47
CA SER A 101 -9.23 -9.75 12.24
C SER A 101 -8.22 -8.64 12.44
N TRP A 102 -7.26 -8.55 11.52
CA TRP A 102 -6.44 -7.36 11.35
C TRP A 102 -7.25 -6.30 10.59
N GLU A 103 -7.29 -5.09 11.13
CA GLU A 103 -8.15 -4.01 10.67
C GLU A 103 -7.41 -2.68 10.64
N PHE A 104 -7.81 -1.80 9.73
CA PHE A 104 -7.50 -0.37 9.82
C PHE A 104 -8.75 0.35 10.35
N PRO A 105 -8.78 0.77 11.63
CA PRO A 105 -9.95 1.39 12.23
C PRO A 105 -10.48 2.59 11.42
N GLU A 106 -9.57 3.36 10.83
CA GLU A 106 -9.89 4.50 9.97
C GLU A 106 -10.64 4.12 8.69
N ILE A 107 -10.31 2.97 8.07
CA ILE A 107 -11.01 2.49 6.88
C ILE A 107 -12.34 1.84 7.28
N VAL A 108 -12.34 1.01 8.33
CA VAL A 108 -13.54 0.30 8.79
C VAL A 108 -14.63 1.26 9.26
N SER A 109 -14.26 2.33 9.96
CA SER A 109 -15.19 3.40 10.37
C SER A 109 -15.63 4.30 9.22
N GLY A 110 -15.02 4.19 8.05
CA GLY A 110 -15.29 5.04 6.89
C GLY A 110 -14.66 6.44 6.97
N LYS A 111 -13.90 6.74 8.03
CA LYS A 111 -13.19 8.02 8.20
C LYS A 111 -12.23 8.29 7.06
N TYR A 112 -11.44 7.29 6.67
CA TYR A 112 -10.51 7.36 5.54
C TYR A 112 -10.88 6.32 4.48
N LYS A 113 -10.61 6.64 3.22
CA LYS A 113 -10.78 5.70 2.09
C LYS A 113 -9.52 4.87 1.79
N MET A 114 -8.41 5.26 2.40
CA MET A 114 -7.11 4.64 2.19
C MET A 114 -6.18 4.99 3.35
N VAL A 115 -5.16 4.16 3.57
CA VAL A 115 -4.09 4.37 4.54
C VAL A 115 -2.75 4.25 3.80
N SER A 116 -1.77 5.07 4.19
CA SER A 116 -0.42 5.01 3.63
C SER A 116 0.22 3.65 3.92
N ASP A 117 0.87 3.04 2.92
CA ASP A 117 1.64 1.80 3.09
C ASP A 117 3.15 2.06 3.02
N ALA A 118 3.58 3.26 3.40
CA ALA A 118 4.98 3.62 3.49
C ALA A 118 5.73 2.80 4.54
N ASP A 119 7.05 2.58 4.35
CA ASP A 119 7.91 1.89 5.32
C ASP A 119 8.08 2.61 6.67
N GLY A 120 7.61 3.86 6.76
CA GLY A 120 7.64 4.70 7.96
C GLY A 120 8.90 5.56 8.11
N LYS A 121 9.86 5.47 7.18
CA LYS A 121 11.12 6.23 7.23
C LYS A 121 11.08 7.48 6.37
N GLN A 122 10.47 7.39 5.19
CA GLN A 122 10.37 8.51 4.24
C GLN A 122 8.95 8.62 3.70
N TYR A 123 8.04 9.17 4.50
CA TYR A 123 6.69 9.44 4.01
C TYR A 123 6.71 10.41 2.81
N PRO A 124 5.86 10.20 1.80
CA PRO A 124 4.89 9.10 1.62
C PRO A 124 5.44 7.93 0.80
N TRP A 125 6.75 7.91 0.53
CA TRP A 125 7.37 6.93 -0.35
C TRP A 125 7.26 5.53 0.25
N TYR A 126 6.99 4.55 -0.59
CA TYR A 126 6.90 3.15 -0.18
C TYR A 126 8.20 2.67 0.47
N GLY A 127 9.34 3.11 -0.06
CA GLY A 127 10.67 2.86 0.49
C GLY A 127 11.65 3.97 0.13
N SER A 128 12.87 3.88 0.67
CA SER A 128 13.88 4.95 0.58
C SER A 128 15.11 4.62 -0.27
N LYS A 129 15.17 3.44 -0.90
CA LYS A 129 16.40 2.97 -1.57
C LYS A 129 16.30 3.13 -3.07
N ASN A 130 15.42 2.35 -3.67
CA ASN A 130 15.25 2.30 -5.12
C ASN A 130 13.83 2.71 -5.54
N GLU A 131 12.99 2.98 -4.55
CA GLU A 131 11.59 3.36 -4.70
C GLU A 131 11.42 4.86 -4.92
N VAL A 132 12.49 5.65 -4.77
CA VAL A 132 12.51 7.10 -5.00
C VAL A 132 13.85 7.55 -5.60
N ALA A 133 13.79 8.43 -6.58
CA ALA A 133 14.93 9.16 -7.13
C ALA A 133 14.86 10.63 -6.69
N HIS A 134 15.99 11.20 -6.29
CA HIS A 134 16.11 12.60 -5.89
C HIS A 134 16.95 13.36 -6.91
N LEU A 135 16.45 14.51 -7.39
CA LEU A 135 17.15 15.33 -8.36
C LEU A 135 17.07 16.80 -7.95
N GLN A 136 18.22 17.48 -8.05
CA GLN A 136 18.36 18.89 -7.75
C GLN A 136 18.92 19.62 -8.98
N GLY A 137 18.31 20.73 -9.33
CA GLY A 137 18.81 21.62 -10.36
C GLY A 137 19.91 22.57 -9.86
N PRO A 138 20.68 23.21 -10.76
CA PRO A 138 20.48 23.15 -12.20
C PRO A 138 21.04 21.86 -12.83
N THR A 139 20.33 21.31 -13.82
CA THR A 139 20.86 20.25 -14.71
C THR A 139 20.78 20.73 -16.16
N GLN A 140 21.78 20.38 -16.97
CA GLN A 140 21.86 20.84 -18.37
C GLN A 140 21.18 19.87 -19.34
N ASN A 141 21.17 18.58 -19.02
CA ASN A 141 20.65 17.53 -19.87
C ASN A 141 19.46 16.82 -19.20
N PRO A 142 18.54 16.25 -19.99
CA PRO A 142 17.54 15.34 -19.46
C PRO A 142 18.20 14.21 -18.66
N THR A 143 17.60 13.85 -17.54
CA THR A 143 18.11 12.80 -16.63
C THR A 143 17.15 11.64 -16.61
N THR A 144 17.66 10.43 -16.86
CA THR A 144 16.87 9.20 -16.77
C THR A 144 17.00 8.59 -15.37
N ALA A 145 15.87 8.27 -14.75
CA ALA A 145 15.82 7.55 -13.48
C ALA A 145 15.00 6.26 -13.64
N THR A 146 15.50 5.17 -13.07
CA THR A 146 14.74 3.90 -12.98
C THR A 146 14.41 3.63 -11.52
N ILE A 147 13.11 3.55 -11.24
CA ILE A 147 12.55 3.45 -9.90
C ILE A 147 11.81 2.11 -9.82
N HIS A 148 12.10 1.31 -8.81
CA HIS A 148 11.43 0.03 -8.60
C HIS A 148 10.91 -0.12 -7.18
N MET A 149 9.82 -0.85 -7.04
CA MET A 149 9.29 -1.25 -5.74
C MET A 149 8.94 -2.74 -5.75
N ASN A 150 8.95 -3.31 -4.54
CA ASN A 150 8.63 -4.70 -4.32
C ASN A 150 7.85 -4.84 -3.00
N ASP A 151 6.72 -5.52 -3.05
CA ASP A 151 5.88 -5.79 -1.89
C ASP A 151 5.45 -7.26 -1.84
N ASN A 152 5.41 -7.83 -0.63
CA ASN A 152 4.84 -9.13 -0.36
C ASN A 152 4.42 -9.24 1.12
N PHE A 153 3.46 -10.12 1.37
CA PHE A 153 3.05 -10.42 2.73
C PHE A 153 3.86 -11.57 3.30
N PHE A 154 4.35 -11.37 4.51
CA PHE A 154 5.00 -12.41 5.31
C PHE A 154 4.53 -12.42 6.77
N PRO A 155 3.22 -12.64 7.02
CA PRO A 155 2.66 -12.56 8.35
C PRO A 155 2.88 -13.83 9.18
N GLN A 156 2.55 -13.72 10.46
CA GLN A 156 2.48 -14.83 11.41
C GLN A 156 1.08 -14.86 12.01
N VAL A 157 0.45 -16.04 12.04
CA VAL A 157 -0.89 -16.26 12.59
C VAL A 157 -0.78 -17.26 13.73
N THR A 158 -1.30 -16.95 14.91
CA THR A 158 -1.23 -17.86 16.05
C THR A 158 -2.08 -19.11 15.82
N TRP A 159 -1.59 -20.26 16.28
CA TRP A 159 -2.38 -21.50 16.24
C TRP A 159 -3.55 -21.49 17.22
N TYR A 160 -3.44 -20.73 18.31
CA TYR A 160 -4.42 -20.64 19.39
C TYR A 160 -5.07 -19.26 19.43
N ILE A 161 -6.19 -19.16 20.14
CA ILE A 161 -6.94 -17.92 20.33
C ILE A 161 -6.09 -16.94 21.15
N PRO A 162 -5.75 -15.75 20.62
CA PRO A 162 -4.85 -14.82 21.28
C PRO A 162 -5.61 -13.93 22.30
N SER A 163 -6.33 -14.55 23.24
CA SER A 163 -7.02 -13.87 24.35
C SER A 163 -6.73 -14.61 25.67
N ILE A 164 -6.68 -13.87 26.77
CA ILE A 164 -6.28 -14.35 28.10
C ILE A 164 -7.24 -15.44 28.63
N GLY A 165 -8.51 -15.40 28.23
CA GLY A 165 -9.54 -16.34 28.68
C GLY A 165 -9.48 -17.74 28.04
N TYR A 166 -8.55 -18.00 27.12
CA TYR A 166 -8.50 -19.24 26.34
C TYR A 166 -7.21 -20.02 26.58
N THR A 167 -7.30 -21.35 26.46
CA THR A 167 -6.11 -22.20 26.48
C THR A 167 -5.27 -21.97 25.23
N ARG A 168 -3.96 -22.26 25.33
CA ARG A 168 -3.03 -22.16 24.19
C ARG A 168 -3.07 -23.39 23.28
N ASP A 169 -4.20 -24.09 23.24
CA ASP A 169 -4.39 -25.24 22.38
C ASP A 169 -4.62 -24.80 20.92
N PRO A 170 -4.05 -25.50 19.93
CA PRO A 170 -4.29 -25.22 18.52
C PRO A 170 -5.79 -25.29 18.19
N SER A 171 -6.33 -24.19 17.69
CA SER A 171 -7.75 -24.00 17.37
C SER A 171 -7.98 -23.26 16.04
N LEU A 172 -6.93 -22.67 15.45
CA LEU A 172 -6.98 -22.06 14.13
C LEU A 172 -7.53 -23.06 13.10
N SER A 173 -8.59 -22.67 12.41
CA SER A 173 -9.30 -23.51 11.44
C SER A 173 -9.32 -22.92 10.03
N PHE A 174 -9.14 -21.60 9.89
CA PHE A 174 -9.17 -20.94 8.60
C PHE A 174 -8.43 -19.60 8.63
N VAL A 175 -7.69 -19.29 7.58
CA VAL A 175 -7.13 -17.95 7.34
C VAL A 175 -7.65 -17.45 6.01
N TYR A 176 -8.20 -16.25 6.00
CA TYR A 176 -8.56 -15.53 4.79
C TYR A 176 -7.86 -14.18 4.78
N ARG A 177 -7.21 -13.85 3.66
CA ARG A 177 -6.65 -12.53 3.43
C ARG A 177 -7.04 -12.02 2.07
N LYS A 178 -7.56 -10.80 2.01
CA LYS A 178 -7.75 -10.01 0.80
C LYS A 178 -7.38 -8.57 1.10
N GLN A 179 -6.44 -8.03 0.33
CA GLN A 179 -6.05 -6.63 0.43
C GLN A 179 -5.97 -5.99 -0.94
N ARG A 180 -6.33 -4.71 -1.01
CA ARG A 180 -6.35 -3.91 -2.25
C ARG A 180 -5.52 -2.66 -2.09
N PHE A 181 -4.82 -2.31 -3.16
CA PHE A 181 -3.89 -1.19 -3.17
C PHE A 181 -4.07 -0.31 -4.40
N TYR A 182 -3.73 0.96 -4.21
CA TYR A 182 -3.27 1.81 -5.28
C TYR A 182 -1.79 2.12 -5.08
N THR A 183 -1.06 2.13 -6.19
CA THR A 183 0.35 2.45 -6.24
C THR A 183 0.54 3.59 -7.24
N PHE A 184 0.95 4.75 -6.76
CA PHE A 184 1.13 5.96 -7.55
C PHE A 184 2.61 6.17 -7.84
N LEU A 185 2.97 6.29 -9.12
CA LEU A 185 4.21 6.93 -9.51
C LEU A 185 3.98 8.44 -9.41
N ALA A 186 4.67 9.10 -8.49
CA ALA A 186 4.45 10.51 -8.18
C ALA A 186 5.72 11.33 -8.30
N LEU A 187 5.55 12.57 -8.76
CA LEU A 187 6.50 13.66 -8.66
C LEU A 187 6.20 14.46 -7.40
N LYS A 188 7.20 14.72 -6.58
CA LYS A 188 7.17 15.64 -5.46
C LYS A 188 8.07 16.82 -5.74
N ASP A 189 7.57 18.03 -5.52
CA ASP A 189 8.42 19.21 -5.35
C ASP A 189 8.81 19.32 -3.87
N VAL A 190 10.11 19.21 -3.58
CA VAL A 190 10.64 19.14 -2.21
C VAL A 190 10.51 20.48 -1.49
N ASN A 191 10.57 21.60 -2.22
CA ASN A 191 10.52 22.93 -1.64
C ASN A 191 9.11 23.31 -1.19
N THR A 192 8.10 22.86 -1.93
CA THR A 192 6.68 23.20 -1.69
C THR A 192 5.90 22.08 -1.01
N ASP A 193 6.48 20.88 -0.88
CA ASP A 193 5.84 19.67 -0.36
C ASP A 193 4.57 19.28 -1.14
N THR A 194 4.57 19.55 -2.45
CA THR A 194 3.43 19.25 -3.33
C THR A 194 3.68 18.01 -4.19
N TYR A 195 2.60 17.28 -4.48
CA TYR A 195 2.63 16.00 -5.17
C TYR A 195 1.79 16.05 -6.45
N GLN A 196 2.31 15.43 -7.50
CA GLN A 196 1.63 15.25 -8.78
C GLN A 196 1.75 13.79 -9.22
N ILE A 197 0.65 13.22 -9.71
CA ILE A 197 0.60 11.82 -10.12
C ILE A 197 1.03 11.71 -11.59
N ILE A 198 1.99 10.83 -11.87
CA ILE A 198 2.45 10.51 -13.23
C ILE A 198 1.66 9.31 -13.77
N ARG A 199 1.56 8.23 -12.96
CA ARG A 199 0.80 7.02 -13.27
C ARG A 199 0.27 6.37 -12.01
N THR A 200 -0.81 5.60 -12.17
CA THR A 200 -1.45 4.86 -11.09
C THR A 200 -1.62 3.41 -11.49
N LEU A 201 -1.23 2.50 -10.60
CA LEU A 201 -1.52 1.07 -10.69
C LEU A 201 -2.53 0.68 -9.61
N THR A 202 -3.36 -0.31 -9.91
CA THR A 202 -4.17 -1.01 -8.91
C THR A 202 -3.81 -2.47 -8.91
N TRP A 203 -3.74 -3.04 -7.71
CA TRP A 203 -3.50 -4.46 -7.52
C TRP A 203 -4.13 -4.94 -6.22
N SER A 204 -4.28 -6.26 -6.13
CA SER A 204 -4.79 -6.91 -4.93
C SER A 204 -4.11 -8.25 -4.71
N MET A 205 -4.11 -8.69 -3.48
CA MET A 205 -3.61 -9.99 -3.08
C MET A 205 -4.67 -10.69 -2.25
N GLU A 206 -5.06 -11.89 -2.68
CA GLU A 206 -6.07 -12.73 -2.03
C GLU A 206 -5.51 -14.12 -1.75
N LEU A 207 -5.83 -14.70 -0.60
CA LEU A 207 -5.57 -16.10 -0.28
C LEU A 207 -6.54 -16.61 0.79
N ALA A 208 -6.76 -17.91 0.74
CA ALA A 208 -7.45 -18.69 1.74
C ALA A 208 -6.61 -19.92 2.10
N ILE A 209 -6.46 -20.18 3.40
CA ILE A 209 -5.76 -21.35 3.92
C ILE A 209 -6.73 -22.10 4.83
N ASP A 210 -6.96 -23.36 4.50
CA ASP A 210 -7.65 -24.29 5.37
C ASP A 210 -6.72 -24.80 6.44
N VAL A 211 -7.19 -24.91 7.68
CA VAL A 211 -6.39 -25.43 8.79
C VAL A 211 -7.17 -26.49 9.54
N ASN A 212 -6.57 -27.67 9.73
CA ASN A 212 -7.07 -28.68 10.64
C ASN A 212 -6.13 -28.77 11.85
N PRO A 213 -6.51 -28.20 13.01
CA PRO A 213 -5.63 -28.18 14.18
C PRO A 213 -5.41 -29.57 14.80
N LYS A 214 -6.27 -30.56 14.48
CA LYS A 214 -6.13 -31.95 14.94
C LYS A 214 -5.01 -32.71 14.22
N ASN A 215 -4.58 -32.22 13.05
CA ASN A 215 -3.45 -32.81 12.36
C ASN A 215 -2.13 -32.49 13.08
N PRO A 216 -1.12 -33.37 12.95
CA PRO A 216 0.21 -33.07 13.46
C PRO A 216 0.78 -31.83 12.78
N LEU A 217 1.66 -31.11 13.50
CA LEU A 217 2.38 -29.96 12.99
C LEU A 217 3.12 -30.32 11.68
N GLY A 218 3.05 -29.46 10.67
CA GLY A 218 3.58 -29.74 9.33
C GLY A 218 2.55 -30.33 8.36
N LYS A 219 1.34 -30.66 8.84
CA LYS A 219 0.24 -31.18 8.03
C LYS A 219 -1.11 -30.53 8.37
N ARG A 220 -1.11 -29.39 9.07
CA ARG A 220 -2.35 -28.72 9.49
C ARG A 220 -2.93 -27.87 8.39
N ALA A 221 -2.09 -27.18 7.62
CA ALA A 221 -2.51 -26.11 6.73
C ALA A 221 -2.46 -26.51 5.25
N LYS A 222 -3.46 -26.06 4.48
CA LYS A 222 -3.55 -26.27 3.04
C LYS A 222 -4.00 -24.98 2.36
N LEU A 223 -3.24 -24.51 1.37
CA LEU A 223 -3.65 -23.39 0.52
C LEU A 223 -4.87 -23.81 -0.30
N LEU A 224 -5.96 -23.05 -0.18
CA LEU A 224 -7.17 -23.21 -1.00
C LEU A 224 -7.14 -22.34 -2.26
N GLY A 225 -6.25 -21.34 -2.30
CA GLY A 225 -6.05 -20.44 -3.41
C GLY A 225 -6.45 -18.99 -3.09
N PRO A 226 -6.52 -18.12 -4.10
CA PRO A 226 -6.20 -18.41 -5.49
C PRO A 226 -4.74 -18.83 -5.68
N PHE A 227 -4.50 -19.75 -6.62
CA PHE A 227 -3.15 -20.23 -6.96
C PHE A 227 -2.42 -19.26 -7.90
N GLU A 228 -3.19 -18.42 -8.60
CA GLU A 228 -2.69 -17.30 -9.38
C GLU A 228 -3.42 -16.02 -8.95
N GLN A 229 -2.67 -14.94 -8.73
CA GLN A 229 -3.26 -13.66 -8.34
C GLN A 229 -3.80 -12.92 -9.56
N GLU A 230 -4.81 -12.07 -9.34
CA GLU A 230 -5.26 -11.16 -10.38
C GLU A 230 -4.12 -10.24 -10.82
N SER A 231 -3.90 -10.16 -12.14
CA SER A 231 -2.89 -9.27 -12.70
C SER A 231 -3.16 -7.81 -12.33
N PRO A 232 -2.16 -7.05 -11.87
CA PRO A 232 -2.27 -5.61 -11.66
C PRO A 232 -2.69 -4.88 -12.94
N LYS A 233 -3.28 -3.69 -12.80
CA LYS A 233 -3.77 -2.89 -13.92
C LYS A 233 -3.35 -1.44 -13.80
N VAL A 234 -3.15 -0.78 -14.94
CA VAL A 234 -3.04 0.68 -14.98
C VAL A 234 -4.43 1.27 -14.77
N VAL A 235 -4.54 2.24 -13.87
CA VAL A 235 -5.78 2.98 -13.64
C VAL A 235 -5.83 4.15 -14.63
N PRO A 236 -6.91 4.30 -15.42
CA PRO A 236 -7.09 5.47 -16.26
C PRO A 236 -7.02 6.77 -15.44
N GLU A 237 -6.48 7.84 -16.03
CA GLU A 237 -6.26 9.11 -15.33
C GLU A 237 -7.56 9.67 -14.72
N HIS A 238 -8.67 9.65 -15.46
CA HIS A 238 -9.99 10.10 -14.99
C HIS A 238 -10.60 9.23 -13.87
N LEU A 239 -10.06 8.02 -13.64
CA LEU A 239 -10.45 7.11 -12.55
C LEU A 239 -9.42 7.06 -11.43
N THR A 240 -8.32 7.83 -11.53
CA THR A 240 -7.30 7.86 -10.50
C THR A 240 -7.88 8.48 -9.24
N PRO A 241 -7.85 7.77 -8.09
CA PRO A 241 -8.36 8.34 -6.85
C PRO A 241 -7.46 9.50 -6.40
N PRO A 242 -8.03 10.56 -5.82
CA PRO A 242 -7.24 11.68 -5.31
C PRO A 242 -6.37 11.22 -4.15
N LEU A 243 -5.06 11.52 -4.21
CA LEU A 243 -4.14 11.29 -3.11
C LEU A 243 -4.38 12.33 -2.02
N LYS A 244 -4.94 11.90 -0.89
CA LYS A 244 -5.33 12.78 0.23
C LYS A 244 -4.19 12.95 1.22
N SER A 245 -4.17 14.06 1.95
CA SER A 245 -3.14 14.37 2.95
C SER A 245 -2.97 13.30 4.03
N TYR A 246 -4.06 12.64 4.45
CA TYR A 246 -4.01 11.54 5.43
C TYR A 246 -3.34 10.26 4.89
N ALA A 247 -3.13 10.14 3.57
CA ALA A 247 -2.38 9.05 2.96
C ALA A 247 -0.91 9.41 2.69
N LEU A 248 -0.56 10.70 2.88
CA LEU A 248 0.78 11.22 2.68
C LEU A 248 1.58 11.33 3.98
N ASN A 249 0.91 11.19 5.12
CA ASN A 249 1.45 11.43 6.45
C ASN A 249 1.23 10.22 7.36
N PRO A 250 1.95 10.12 8.48
CA PRO A 250 1.65 9.14 9.52
C PRO A 250 0.20 9.25 10.01
N PRO A 251 -0.40 8.14 10.48
CA PRO A 251 0.20 6.81 10.56
C PRO A 251 0.13 6.01 9.26
N ASN A 252 1.11 5.14 9.02
CA ASN A 252 1.06 4.11 7.96
C ASN A 252 0.30 2.86 8.43
N ALA A 253 0.07 1.95 7.49
CA ALA A 253 -0.61 0.68 7.68
C ALA A 253 -0.05 -0.10 8.88
N ASN A 254 1.27 -0.24 8.97
CA ASN A 254 1.90 -0.98 10.07
C ASN A 254 1.65 -0.35 11.44
N SER A 255 1.53 0.98 11.50
CA SER A 255 1.37 1.73 12.76
C SER A 255 -0.08 1.82 13.22
N CYS A 256 -1.05 1.91 12.29
CA CYS A 256 -2.47 2.07 12.65
C CYS A 256 -3.28 0.77 12.62
N GLN A 257 -2.75 -0.32 12.09
CA GLN A 257 -3.44 -1.60 12.13
C GLN A 257 -3.66 -2.08 13.57
N VAL A 258 -4.77 -2.77 13.77
CA VAL A 258 -5.15 -3.39 15.03
C VAL A 258 -5.49 -4.85 14.81
N LEU A 259 -5.24 -5.69 15.81
CA LEU A 259 -5.77 -7.06 15.85
C LEU A 259 -6.93 -7.11 16.84
N VAL A 260 -8.11 -7.47 16.34
CA VAL A 260 -9.33 -7.54 17.15
C VAL A 260 -9.77 -8.99 17.25
N TRP A 261 -10.01 -9.47 18.47
CA TRP A 261 -10.67 -10.74 18.75
C TRP A 261 -12.18 -10.54 18.88
N ARG A 262 -12.94 -11.33 18.12
CA ARG A 262 -14.40 -11.36 18.12
C ARG A 262 -14.85 -12.76 18.48
N PRO A 263 -15.11 -13.04 19.78
CA PRO A 263 -15.59 -14.34 20.19
C PRO A 263 -17.02 -14.56 19.66
N LYS A 264 -17.42 -15.83 19.61
CA LYS A 264 -18.80 -16.22 19.31
C LYS A 264 -19.77 -15.71 20.37
N TYR A 265 -19.33 -15.70 21.63
CA TYR A 265 -20.08 -15.21 22.78
C TYR A 265 -19.19 -14.29 23.62
N GLY A 266 -19.77 -13.22 24.16
CA GLY A 266 -19.05 -12.23 24.95
C GLY A 266 -18.67 -10.99 24.13
N ASP A 267 -17.76 -10.19 24.70
CA ASP A 267 -17.40 -8.90 24.14
C ASP A 267 -16.19 -8.98 23.22
N THR A 268 -16.13 -8.02 22.30
CA THR A 268 -15.00 -7.86 21.38
C THR A 268 -13.79 -7.31 22.13
N GLU A 269 -12.62 -7.86 21.86
CA GLU A 269 -11.37 -7.53 22.57
C GLU A 269 -10.30 -7.02 21.60
N LEU A 270 -9.55 -6.00 22.03
CA LEU A 270 -8.38 -5.52 21.31
C LEU A 270 -7.17 -6.35 21.74
N VAL A 271 -6.67 -7.20 20.83
CA VAL A 271 -5.52 -8.09 21.09
C VAL A 271 -4.21 -7.35 20.86
N VAL A 272 -4.11 -6.62 19.75
CA VAL A 272 -2.96 -5.78 19.43
C VAL A 272 -3.47 -4.36 19.22
N PRO A 273 -3.10 -3.40 20.10
CA PRO A 273 -3.44 -2.01 19.90
C PRO A 273 -2.60 -1.40 18.78
N PRO A 274 -3.07 -0.30 18.16
CA PRO A 274 -2.28 0.42 17.17
C PRO A 274 -1.11 1.12 17.87
N VAL A 275 0.02 1.23 17.19
CA VAL A 275 1.15 2.05 17.65
C VAL A 275 0.79 3.54 17.57
N GLN A 276 0.12 3.92 16.48
CA GLN A 276 -0.38 5.28 16.26
C GLN A 276 -1.70 5.20 15.50
N THR A 277 -2.71 5.90 15.99
CA THR A 277 -4.03 5.95 15.34
C THR A 277 -4.63 7.33 15.49
N THR A 278 -5.57 7.65 14.60
CA THR A 278 -6.39 8.86 14.68
C THR A 278 -7.79 8.56 15.23
N MET A 279 -7.99 7.37 15.79
CA MET A 279 -9.27 6.83 16.24
C MET A 279 -9.25 6.56 17.75
N GLU A 280 -10.38 6.80 18.41
CA GLU A 280 -10.61 6.36 19.78
C GLU A 280 -10.97 4.87 19.81
N MET A 281 -10.06 4.04 20.31
CA MET A 281 -10.21 2.57 20.24
C MET A 281 -11.44 2.05 20.99
N SER A 282 -11.76 2.61 22.15
CA SER A 282 -12.96 2.24 22.90
C SER A 282 -14.24 2.46 22.09
N ARG A 283 -14.37 3.62 21.44
CA ARG A 283 -15.50 3.94 20.54
C ARG A 283 -15.52 3.04 19.31
N TYR A 284 -14.34 2.76 18.74
CA TYR A 284 -14.19 1.88 17.58
C TYR A 284 -14.71 0.47 17.88
N LEU A 285 -14.29 -0.14 18.99
CA LEU A 285 -14.72 -1.49 19.38
C LEU A 285 -16.25 -1.56 19.57
N VAL A 286 -16.84 -0.57 20.24
CA VAL A 286 -18.30 -0.48 20.40
C VAL A 286 -18.99 -0.39 19.03
N SER A 287 -18.49 0.45 18.13
CA SER A 287 -19.09 0.65 16.80
C SER A 287 -19.00 -0.57 15.88
N THR A 288 -18.10 -1.50 16.15
CA THR A 288 -17.87 -2.70 15.32
C THR A 288 -18.28 -4.00 16.00
N ARG A 289 -19.03 -3.92 17.11
CA ARG A 289 -19.50 -5.09 17.88
C ARG A 289 -20.30 -6.07 17.01
N ASP A 290 -21.14 -5.56 16.12
CA ASP A 290 -21.98 -6.37 15.23
C ASP A 290 -21.28 -6.80 13.92
N ALA A 291 -20.02 -6.38 13.72
CA ALA A 291 -19.26 -6.73 12.52
C ALA A 291 -18.97 -8.25 12.45
N THR A 292 -19.03 -8.95 13.58
CA THR A 292 -18.81 -10.40 13.69
C THR A 292 -19.66 -11.19 12.71
N ALA A 293 -20.97 -10.90 12.58
CA ALA A 293 -21.84 -11.61 11.67
C ALA A 293 -21.46 -11.39 10.20
N LYS A 294 -21.01 -10.19 9.83
CA LYS A 294 -20.54 -9.86 8.48
C LYS A 294 -19.20 -10.55 8.17
N LEU A 295 -18.27 -10.56 9.11
CA LEU A 295 -16.96 -11.20 8.97
C LEU A 295 -17.08 -12.73 8.97
N LEU A 296 -17.97 -13.28 9.79
CA LEU A 296 -18.32 -14.70 9.77
C LEU A 296 -18.95 -15.14 8.45
N ARG A 297 -19.58 -14.25 7.67
CA ARG A 297 -19.98 -14.59 6.28
C ARG A 297 -18.78 -14.81 5.37
N ILE A 298 -17.57 -14.43 5.76
CA ILE A 298 -16.34 -14.76 5.03
C ILE A 298 -15.82 -16.09 5.58
N THR A 299 -16.54 -17.17 5.27
CA THR A 299 -16.14 -18.54 5.65
C THR A 299 -15.41 -19.25 4.52
N LYS A 300 -14.72 -20.33 4.90
CA LYS A 300 -14.26 -21.38 4.00
C LYS A 300 -15.34 -21.79 2.99
N SER A 301 -16.58 -22.03 3.42
CA SER A 301 -17.67 -22.45 2.53
C SER A 301 -17.99 -21.41 1.47
N ASN A 302 -18.04 -20.12 1.83
CA ASN A 302 -18.34 -19.06 0.88
C ASN A 302 -17.18 -18.78 -0.08
N PHE A 303 -15.93 -18.93 0.39
CA PHE A 303 -14.78 -18.90 -0.50
C PHE A 303 -14.81 -20.05 -1.52
N LEU A 304 -15.07 -21.27 -1.07
CA LEU A 304 -15.17 -22.45 -1.94
C LEU A 304 -16.30 -22.33 -2.96
N LEU A 305 -17.47 -21.81 -2.56
CA LEU A 305 -18.58 -21.53 -3.48
C LEU A 305 -18.20 -20.53 -4.57
N LYS A 306 -17.49 -19.45 -4.22
CA LYS A 306 -16.97 -18.49 -5.20
C LYS A 306 -15.94 -19.12 -6.14
N ALA A 307 -15.02 -19.93 -5.61
CA ALA A 307 -14.01 -20.61 -6.41
C ALA A 307 -14.63 -21.59 -7.42
N GLN A 308 -15.70 -22.29 -7.04
CA GLN A 308 -16.45 -23.18 -7.96
C GLN A 308 -17.19 -22.43 -9.07
N GLN A 309 -17.66 -21.20 -8.81
CA GLN A 309 -18.33 -20.36 -9.80
C GLN A 309 -17.36 -19.76 -10.83
N GLN A 310 -16.07 -19.62 -10.49
CA GLN A 310 -15.03 -19.10 -11.38
C GLN A 310 -14.39 -20.17 -12.28
N GLN A 311 -14.75 -21.45 -12.08
CA GLN A 311 -14.27 -22.59 -12.90
C GLN A 311 -15.31 -23.06 -13.94
N LYS A 312 -16.43 -22.35 -14.11
CA LYS A 312 -17.44 -22.56 -15.16
C LYS A 312 -17.40 -21.40 -16.13
#